data_AF-A0A939X004-F1
#
_entry.id   AF-A0A939X004-F1
#
_cell.length_a   1.000
_cell.length_b   1.000
_cell.length_c   1.000
_cell.angle_alpha   90.00
_cell.angle_beta   90.00
_cell.angle_gamma   90.00
#
_symmetry.space_group_name_H-M   'P 1'
#
loop_
_entity.id
_entity.type
_entity.pdbx_description
1 polymer ?
#
loop_
_entity_poly.entity_id
_entity_poly.type
_entity_poly.pdbx_seq_one_letter_code
_entity_poly.pdbx_strand_id
1 'polypeptide(L)'
;MTTLIQFPQGKTITTYDIPGSVKTINELVFNYCKTLTHIGIPEGVTSIGNLSFYGCEGLTSITLSNSLIEMGSDAFQGCKNLTIVSIAVEQPFAINENVFSADIYSTATLIVPKGSKEKYESTEGWNRFTLIKEMISDKSLYSRQANYKFARTGICLNGEHCQENVPKKVTLWSYILGEEKGRKKGYRC
;
A
#
# COMPACT_ATOMS: atom_id res chain seq x y z
N MET A 1 -16.40 -0.07 18.56
CA MET A 1 -15.83 0.37 17.26
C MET A 1 -14.57 1.14 17.58
N THR A 2 -13.43 0.80 16.98
CA THR A 2 -12.14 1.47 17.25
C THR A 2 -11.83 2.40 16.08
N THR A 3 -11.59 3.66 16.39
CA THR A 3 -11.42 4.72 15.40
C THR A 3 -10.07 5.40 15.59
N LEU A 4 -9.36 5.63 14.50
CA LEU A 4 -8.20 6.50 14.50
C LEU A 4 -8.70 7.93 14.27
N ILE A 5 -8.56 8.79 15.28
CA ILE A 5 -9.18 10.13 15.30
C ILE A 5 -8.22 11.27 14.98
N GLN A 6 -6.91 11.06 15.13
CA GLN A 6 -5.92 12.09 14.90
C GLN A 6 -4.52 11.51 14.76
N PHE A 7 -3.75 12.02 13.81
CA PHE A 7 -2.30 11.94 13.79
C PHE A 7 -1.73 13.35 14.12
N PRO A 8 -0.73 13.49 15.00
CA PRO A 8 -0.22 14.80 15.35
C PRO A 8 0.41 15.51 14.14
N GLN A 9 -0.13 16.68 13.79
CA GLN A 9 0.41 17.52 12.73
C GLN A 9 1.86 17.95 13.04
N GLY A 10 2.68 18.08 12.00
CA GLY A 10 4.09 18.48 12.12
C GLY A 10 5.05 17.35 12.50
N LYS A 11 4.58 16.13 12.76
CA LYS A 11 5.47 14.97 12.89
C LYS A 11 6.08 14.59 11.54
N THR A 12 7.39 14.41 11.53
CA THR A 12 8.13 13.91 10.38
C THR A 12 8.16 12.38 10.43
N ILE A 13 7.23 11.75 9.72
CA ILE A 13 7.19 10.29 9.58
C ILE A 13 7.16 9.93 8.11
N THR A 14 7.93 8.93 7.71
CA THR A 14 7.92 8.42 6.33
C THR A 14 6.92 7.27 6.16
N THR A 15 6.58 6.57 7.24
CA THR A 15 5.64 5.46 7.29
C THR A 15 4.87 5.46 8.61
N TYR A 16 3.64 4.93 8.60
CA TYR A 16 2.85 4.70 9.81
C TYR A 16 2.12 3.36 9.71
N ASP A 17 2.31 2.50 10.72
CA ASP A 17 1.58 1.24 10.83
C ASP A 17 0.27 1.48 11.58
N ILE A 18 -0.86 1.44 10.85
CA ILE A 18 -2.18 1.54 11.46
C ILE A 18 -2.44 0.25 12.27
N PRO A 19 -2.81 0.34 13.55
CA PRO A 19 -3.12 -0.85 14.34
C PRO A 19 -4.29 -1.65 13.74
N GLY A 20 -4.15 -2.97 13.66
CA GLY A 20 -5.17 -3.85 13.05
C GLY A 20 -6.52 -3.89 13.80
N SER A 21 -6.61 -3.31 14.99
CA SER A 21 -7.88 -3.11 15.70
C SER A 21 -8.72 -1.97 15.14
N VAL A 22 -8.11 -1.04 14.39
CA VAL A 22 -8.80 0.13 13.81
C VAL A 22 -9.83 -0.33 12.78
N LYS A 23 -11.04 0.21 12.88
CA LYS A 23 -12.16 -0.01 11.95
C LYS A 23 -12.40 1.19 11.04
N THR A 24 -12.19 2.39 11.57
CA THR A 24 -12.45 3.65 10.86
C THR A 24 -11.25 4.58 11.01
N ILE A 25 -10.82 5.18 9.90
CA ILE A 25 -9.93 6.34 9.89
C ILE A 25 -10.83 7.55 9.74
N ASN A 26 -10.90 8.40 10.76
CA ASN A 26 -11.78 9.56 10.73
C ASN A 26 -11.30 10.65 9.78
N GLU A 27 -12.16 11.65 9.60
CA GLU A 27 -11.85 12.88 8.90
C GLU A 27 -10.55 13.55 9.41
N LEU A 28 -9.76 14.08 8.47
CA LEU A 28 -8.53 14.88 8.69
C LEU A 28 -7.38 14.17 9.45
N VAL A 29 -7.45 12.86 9.72
CA VAL A 29 -6.49 12.18 10.60
C VAL A 29 -5.03 12.43 10.23
N PHE A 30 -4.66 12.28 8.95
CA PHE A 30 -3.30 12.46 8.44
C PHE A 30 -3.19 13.69 7.53
N ASN A 31 -4.10 14.66 7.62
CA ASN A 31 -4.06 15.81 6.72
C ASN A 31 -2.72 16.55 6.82
N TYR A 32 -2.20 16.97 5.66
CA TYR A 32 -0.91 17.64 5.51
C TYR A 32 0.30 16.90 6.09
N CYS A 33 0.27 15.56 6.18
CA CYS A 33 1.45 14.76 6.50
C CYS A 33 2.44 14.73 5.31
N LYS A 34 3.10 15.85 5.03
CA LYS A 34 3.95 16.06 3.84
C LYS A 34 5.15 15.14 3.73
N THR A 35 5.56 14.50 4.82
CA THR A 35 6.71 13.57 4.84
C THR A 35 6.30 12.11 4.74
N LEU A 36 5.01 11.79 4.87
CA LEU A 36 4.49 10.43 4.78
C LEU A 36 4.65 9.95 3.34
N THR A 37 5.49 8.94 3.13
CA THR A 37 5.82 8.42 1.79
C THR A 37 4.98 7.23 1.38
N HIS A 38 4.51 6.48 2.37
CA HIS A 38 3.70 5.28 2.20
C HIS A 38 2.74 5.10 3.36
N ILE A 39 1.52 4.65 3.08
CA ILE A 39 0.56 4.20 4.08
C ILE A 39 -0.08 2.88 3.65
N GLY A 40 -0.12 1.92 4.58
CA GLY A 40 -0.88 0.69 4.44
C GLY A 40 -2.15 0.74 5.27
N ILE A 41 -3.30 0.59 4.61
CA ILE A 41 -4.60 0.44 5.25
C ILE A 41 -4.80 -1.05 5.54
N PRO A 42 -4.77 -1.48 6.81
CA PRO A 42 -4.74 -2.90 7.17
C PRO A 42 -6.11 -3.55 6.99
N GLU A 43 -6.12 -4.89 7.03
CA GLU A 43 -7.37 -5.63 7.12
C GLU A 43 -8.18 -5.21 8.34
N GLY A 44 -9.51 -5.17 8.19
CA GLY A 44 -10.44 -4.75 9.21
C GLY A 44 -10.79 -3.26 9.22
N VAL A 45 -10.03 -2.39 8.54
CA VAL A 45 -10.48 -1.00 8.28
C VAL A 45 -11.53 -1.02 7.18
N THR A 46 -12.71 -0.50 7.50
CA THR A 46 -13.87 -0.48 6.60
C THR A 46 -14.07 0.90 5.98
N SER A 47 -13.58 1.97 6.62
CA SER A 47 -13.88 3.35 6.25
C SER A 47 -12.68 4.29 6.36
N ILE A 48 -12.53 5.17 5.37
CA ILE A 48 -11.61 6.31 5.36
C ILE A 48 -12.45 7.59 5.25
N GLY A 49 -12.34 8.48 6.22
CA GLY A 49 -13.12 9.72 6.28
C GLY A 49 -12.67 10.80 5.30
N ASN A 50 -13.47 11.86 5.22
CA ASN A 50 -13.18 13.02 4.37
C ASN A 50 -11.81 13.61 4.68
N LEU A 51 -11.08 14.05 3.65
CA LEU A 51 -9.80 14.76 3.79
C LEU A 51 -8.73 14.01 4.62
N SER A 52 -8.88 12.70 4.87
CA SER A 52 -8.03 11.94 5.81
C SER A 52 -6.54 12.03 5.51
N PHE A 53 -6.17 12.03 4.22
CA PHE A 53 -4.80 12.18 3.73
C PHE A 53 -4.64 13.42 2.84
N TYR A 54 -5.53 14.40 2.99
CA TYR A 54 -5.51 15.62 2.20
C TYR A 54 -4.14 16.31 2.26
N GLY A 55 -3.56 16.64 1.11
CA GLY A 55 -2.30 17.38 1.03
C GLY A 55 -1.08 16.60 1.56
N CYS A 56 -1.12 15.27 1.62
CA CYS A 56 0.06 14.45 1.90
C CYS A 56 0.99 14.42 0.68
N GLU A 57 1.69 15.53 0.42
CA GLU A 57 2.50 15.71 -0.79
C GLU A 57 3.63 14.69 -0.92
N GLY A 58 4.16 14.14 0.18
CA GLY A 58 5.19 13.10 0.15
C GLY A 58 4.68 11.71 -0.23
N LEU A 59 3.35 11.49 -0.25
CA LEU A 59 2.77 10.16 -0.38
C LEU A 59 2.95 9.65 -1.81
N THR A 60 3.73 8.59 -1.97
CA THR A 60 4.06 7.99 -3.28
C THR A 60 3.26 6.75 -3.59
N SER A 61 2.84 6.03 -2.55
CA SER A 61 2.08 4.79 -2.70
C SER A 61 1.12 4.55 -1.54
N ILE A 62 -0.02 3.94 -1.84
CA ILE A 62 -1.00 3.47 -0.86
C ILE A 62 -1.37 2.02 -1.12
N THR A 63 -1.60 1.26 -0.04
CA THR A 63 -2.19 -0.09 -0.13
C THR A 63 -3.50 -0.14 0.64
N LEU A 64 -4.58 -0.52 -0.04
CA LEU A 64 -5.95 -0.59 0.48
C LEU A 64 -6.36 -2.07 0.64
N SER A 65 -6.76 -2.47 1.84
CA SER A 65 -7.15 -3.85 2.17
C SER A 65 -8.51 -4.24 1.58
N ASN A 66 -8.82 -5.54 1.60
CA ASN A 66 -10.06 -6.08 1.03
C ASN A 66 -11.31 -5.71 1.87
N SER A 67 -11.11 -5.33 3.14
CA SER A 67 -12.20 -4.96 4.05
C SER A 67 -12.80 -3.57 3.79
N LEU A 68 -12.18 -2.75 2.94
CA LEU A 68 -12.58 -1.36 2.71
C LEU A 68 -13.91 -1.30 1.92
N ILE A 69 -14.87 -0.52 2.42
CA ILE A 69 -16.19 -0.36 1.82
C ILE A 69 -16.52 1.08 1.44
N GLU A 70 -15.82 2.06 2.01
CA GLU A 70 -16.08 3.48 1.74
C GLU A 70 -14.82 4.35 1.83
N MET A 71 -14.79 5.40 1.01
CA MET A 71 -13.78 6.46 1.05
C MET A 71 -14.46 7.82 0.94
N GLY A 72 -14.16 8.70 1.88
CA GLY A 72 -14.71 10.05 1.96
C GLY A 72 -14.17 10.97 0.87
N SER A 73 -14.89 12.08 0.68
CA SER A 73 -14.52 13.14 -0.26
C SER A 73 -13.12 13.68 0.03
N ASP A 74 -12.36 13.93 -1.04
CA ASP A 74 -11.02 14.54 -0.97
C ASP A 74 -10.02 13.76 -0.10
N ALA A 75 -10.28 12.48 0.22
CA ALA A 75 -9.48 11.70 1.14
C ALA A 75 -7.99 11.66 0.76
N PHE A 76 -7.65 11.66 -0.53
CA PHE A 76 -6.28 11.70 -1.05
C PHE A 76 -6.04 12.90 -1.99
N GLN A 77 -6.92 13.91 -1.97
CA GLN A 77 -6.73 15.12 -2.77
C GLN A 77 -5.44 15.84 -2.33
N GLY A 78 -4.66 16.32 -3.30
CA GLY A 78 -3.39 17.01 -3.05
C GLY A 78 -2.20 16.09 -2.76
N CYS A 79 -2.34 14.77 -2.86
CA CYS A 79 -1.22 13.80 -2.80
C CYS A 79 -0.43 13.79 -4.12
N LYS A 80 0.21 14.91 -4.49
CA LYS A 80 0.78 15.17 -5.83
C LYS A 80 1.83 14.16 -6.31
N ASN A 81 2.50 13.45 -5.39
CA ASN A 81 3.52 12.46 -5.75
C ASN A 81 2.97 11.02 -5.75
N LEU A 82 1.67 10.82 -5.58
CA LEU A 82 1.05 9.50 -5.54
C LEU A 82 1.08 8.87 -6.92
N THR A 83 1.88 7.82 -7.08
CA THR A 83 2.10 7.13 -8.36
C THR A 83 1.53 5.72 -8.37
N ILE A 84 1.30 5.11 -7.19
CA ILE A 84 0.79 3.74 -7.07
C ILE A 84 -0.36 3.68 -6.08
N VAL A 85 -1.50 3.19 -6.53
CA VAL A 85 -2.64 2.81 -5.70
C VAL A 85 -2.83 1.31 -5.82
N SER A 86 -2.57 0.55 -4.78
CA SER A 86 -2.82 -0.89 -4.77
C SER A 86 -4.03 -1.18 -3.91
N ILE A 87 -4.99 -1.93 -4.43
CA ILE A 87 -6.23 -2.28 -3.75
C ILE A 87 -6.47 -3.79 -3.84
N ALA A 88 -6.92 -4.38 -2.73
CA ALA A 88 -7.22 -5.81 -2.63
C ALA A 88 -8.73 -6.13 -2.69
N VAL A 89 -9.58 -5.12 -2.89
CA VAL A 89 -11.04 -5.25 -2.93
C VAL A 89 -11.47 -5.97 -4.22
N GLU A 90 -12.08 -7.15 -4.11
CA GLU A 90 -12.51 -7.93 -5.28
C GLU A 90 -13.74 -7.36 -6.01
N GLN A 91 -14.55 -6.58 -5.28
CA GLN A 91 -15.78 -5.95 -5.76
C GLN A 91 -15.72 -4.45 -5.46
N PRO A 92 -15.30 -3.62 -6.43
CA PRO A 92 -15.13 -2.19 -6.20
C PRO A 92 -16.45 -1.53 -5.81
N PHE A 93 -16.43 -0.74 -4.73
CA PHE A 93 -17.49 0.19 -4.38
C PHE A 93 -17.29 1.51 -5.14
N ALA A 94 -18.37 2.28 -5.34
CA ALA A 94 -18.28 3.59 -5.98
C ALA A 94 -17.48 4.57 -5.10
N ILE A 95 -16.65 5.41 -5.74
CA ILE A 95 -15.88 6.45 -5.06
C ILE A 95 -16.22 7.81 -5.63
N ASN A 96 -16.21 8.85 -4.79
CA ASN A 96 -16.45 10.21 -5.25
C ASN A 96 -15.34 10.64 -6.23
N GLU A 97 -15.69 11.45 -7.22
CA GLU A 97 -14.74 11.89 -8.26
C GLU A 97 -13.53 12.64 -7.69
N ASN A 98 -13.68 13.25 -6.52
CA ASN A 98 -12.66 14.06 -5.86
C ASN A 98 -11.82 13.31 -4.82
N VAL A 99 -12.01 11.98 -4.65
CA VAL A 99 -11.17 11.19 -3.70
C VAL A 99 -9.68 11.39 -4.00
N PHE A 100 -9.31 11.38 -5.28
CA PHE A 100 -7.97 11.70 -5.76
C PHE A 100 -7.98 13.00 -6.58
N SER A 101 -6.81 13.66 -6.68
CA SER A 101 -6.61 14.77 -7.60
C SER A 101 -6.75 14.32 -9.07
N ALA A 102 -7.17 15.23 -9.95
CA ALA A 102 -7.39 14.94 -11.36
C ALA A 102 -6.17 14.35 -12.08
N ASP A 103 -4.97 14.83 -11.76
CA ASP A 103 -3.69 14.36 -12.30
C ASP A 103 -3.38 12.92 -11.87
N ILE A 104 -3.74 12.53 -10.64
CA ILE A 104 -3.52 11.17 -10.12
C ILE A 104 -4.26 10.13 -10.95
N TYR A 105 -5.50 10.41 -11.36
CA TYR A 105 -6.26 9.47 -12.22
C TYR A 105 -5.55 9.17 -13.55
N SER A 106 -4.79 10.14 -14.08
CA SER A 106 -4.08 9.98 -15.36
C SER A 106 -2.64 9.45 -15.24
N THR A 107 -2.03 9.57 -14.06
CA THR A 107 -0.59 9.31 -13.85
C THR A 107 -0.30 8.15 -12.92
N ALA A 108 -1.16 7.90 -11.92
CA ALA A 108 -0.97 6.80 -10.99
C ALA A 108 -1.42 5.48 -11.60
N THR A 109 -0.64 4.43 -11.34
CA THR A 109 -1.04 3.06 -11.67
C THR A 109 -1.94 2.51 -10.57
N LEU A 110 -3.17 2.14 -10.93
CA LEU A 110 -4.09 1.40 -10.08
C LEU A 110 -3.80 -0.10 -10.25
N ILE A 111 -3.40 -0.76 -9.17
CA ILE A 111 -3.15 -2.20 -9.11
C ILE A 111 -4.33 -2.87 -8.42
N VAL A 112 -5.09 -3.67 -9.18
CA VAL A 112 -6.33 -4.32 -8.74
C VAL A 112 -6.16 -5.85 -8.63
N PRO A 113 -7.05 -6.57 -7.95
CA PRO A 113 -7.02 -8.03 -7.92
C PRO A 113 -7.06 -8.67 -9.32
N LYS A 114 -6.57 -9.91 -9.43
CA LYS A 114 -6.63 -10.66 -10.68
C LYS A 114 -8.09 -10.89 -11.09
N GLY A 115 -8.41 -10.64 -12.36
CA GLY A 115 -9.76 -10.84 -12.91
C GLY A 115 -10.79 -9.80 -12.47
N SER A 116 -10.38 -8.71 -11.83
CA SER A 116 -11.28 -7.63 -11.42
C SER A 116 -11.16 -6.37 -12.28
N LYS A 117 -10.23 -6.31 -13.25
CA LYS A 117 -9.98 -5.09 -14.03
C LYS A 117 -11.23 -4.51 -14.68
N GLU A 118 -12.01 -5.32 -15.39
CA GLU A 118 -13.23 -4.87 -16.07
C GLU A 118 -14.24 -4.24 -15.10
N LYS A 119 -14.33 -4.77 -13.87
CA LYS A 119 -15.22 -4.21 -12.83
C LYS A 119 -14.76 -2.83 -12.39
N TYR A 120 -13.45 -2.63 -12.23
CA TYR A 120 -12.90 -1.33 -11.88
C TYR A 120 -13.07 -0.32 -13.02
N GLU A 121 -12.97 -0.76 -14.28
CA GLU A 121 -13.23 0.07 -15.46
C GLU A 121 -14.70 0.46 -15.62
N SER A 122 -15.64 -0.31 -15.05
CA SER A 122 -17.07 0.01 -15.07
C SER A 122 -17.58 0.71 -13.80
N THR A 123 -16.80 0.77 -12.72
CA THR A 123 -17.27 1.31 -11.44
C THR A 123 -17.01 2.81 -11.33
N GLU A 124 -18.02 3.55 -10.88
CA GLU A 124 -17.96 5.00 -10.71
C GLU A 124 -16.75 5.43 -9.87
N GLY A 125 -16.03 6.42 -10.40
CA GLY A 125 -14.82 7.00 -9.80
C GLY A 125 -13.56 6.20 -10.09
N TRP A 126 -13.58 4.87 -9.98
CA TRP A 126 -12.44 4.01 -10.34
C TRP A 126 -12.17 4.00 -11.84
N ASN A 127 -13.22 4.09 -12.65
CA ASN A 127 -13.16 4.16 -14.11
C ASN A 127 -12.41 5.40 -14.65
N ARG A 128 -12.06 6.35 -13.79
CA ARG A 128 -11.25 7.53 -14.14
C ARG A 128 -9.76 7.19 -14.23
N PHE A 129 -9.29 6.13 -13.58
CA PHE A 129 -7.90 5.70 -13.68
C PHE A 129 -7.60 5.22 -15.10
N THR A 130 -6.62 5.84 -15.76
CA THR A 130 -6.22 5.47 -17.13
C THR A 130 -5.23 4.31 -17.17
N LEU A 131 -4.56 4.02 -16.04
CA LEU A 131 -3.52 3.00 -15.92
C LEU A 131 -3.94 1.93 -14.89
N ILE A 132 -4.78 0.98 -15.31
CA ILE A 132 -5.22 -0.13 -14.47
C ILE A 132 -4.46 -1.42 -14.83
N LYS A 133 -3.82 -2.02 -13.83
CA LYS A 133 -3.08 -3.30 -13.93
C LYS A 133 -3.61 -4.31 -12.93
N GLU A 134 -3.69 -5.57 -13.33
CA GLU A 134 -4.08 -6.65 -12.42
C GLU A 134 -2.86 -7.21 -11.68
N MET A 135 -3.08 -7.69 -10.44
CA MET A 135 -2.10 -8.47 -9.72
C MET A 135 -1.82 -9.78 -10.48
N ILE A 136 -0.58 -9.98 -10.87
CA ILE A 136 -0.15 -11.22 -11.52
C ILE A 136 -0.02 -12.28 -10.42
N SER A 137 -0.96 -13.22 -10.35
CA SER A 137 -1.03 -14.30 -9.35
C SER A 137 0.05 -15.37 -9.51
N ASP A 138 1.20 -15.07 -10.09
CA ASP A 138 2.15 -16.13 -10.41
C ASP A 138 3.02 -16.47 -9.20
N LYS A 139 2.58 -17.48 -8.44
CA LYS A 139 3.38 -18.18 -7.42
C LYS A 139 4.73 -18.69 -8.00
N SER A 140 4.93 -18.74 -9.32
CA SER A 140 6.21 -19.09 -9.93
C SER A 140 7.32 -18.05 -9.64
N LEU A 141 6.97 -16.77 -9.44
CA LEU A 141 7.93 -15.74 -9.04
C LEU A 141 8.46 -15.97 -7.61
N TYR A 142 7.62 -16.49 -6.71
CA TYR A 142 8.01 -16.88 -5.35
C TYR A 142 9.13 -17.94 -5.34
N SER A 143 9.06 -18.89 -6.27
CA SER A 143 10.07 -19.96 -6.41
C SER A 143 11.31 -19.54 -7.21
N ARG A 144 11.20 -18.57 -8.12
CA ARG A 144 12.34 -18.08 -8.91
C ARG A 144 13.13 -16.98 -8.19
N GLN A 145 12.50 -16.21 -7.30
CA GLN A 145 13.19 -15.23 -6.44
C GLN A 145 13.85 -15.85 -5.21
N ALA A 146 13.47 -17.08 -4.81
CA ALA A 146 14.25 -17.87 -3.84
C ALA A 146 15.64 -18.29 -4.37
N ASN A 147 15.89 -18.15 -5.68
CA ASN A 147 17.21 -18.34 -6.30
C ASN A 147 18.00 -17.03 -6.45
N TYR A 148 17.45 -15.88 -6.03
CA TYR A 148 18.30 -14.76 -5.63
C TYR A 148 18.95 -15.15 -4.31
N LYS A 149 20.18 -15.61 -4.45
CA LYS A 149 21.12 -16.03 -3.43
C LYS A 149 21.23 -14.96 -2.33
N PHE A 150 20.32 -14.97 -1.35
CA PHE A 150 20.72 -14.62 0.00
C PHE A 150 21.79 -15.65 0.35
N ALA A 151 23.04 -15.24 0.30
CA ALA A 151 24.13 -16.01 0.83
C ALA A 151 23.79 -16.34 2.29
N ARG A 152 23.25 -17.54 2.54
CA ARG A 152 23.32 -18.17 3.85
C ARG A 152 24.75 -18.66 3.98
N THR A 153 25.64 -17.78 4.42
CA THR A 153 26.64 -18.21 5.38
C THR A 153 25.87 -18.75 6.58
N GLY A 154 25.92 -20.06 6.76
CA GLY A 154 25.15 -20.75 7.79
C GLY A 154 25.05 -22.23 7.49
N ILE A 155 26.18 -22.91 7.61
CA ILE A 155 26.26 -24.36 7.71
C ILE A 155 25.54 -24.76 9.01
N CYS A 156 24.54 -25.64 8.94
CA CYS A 156 24.06 -26.38 10.11
C CYS A 156 24.71 -27.77 10.08
N LEU A 157 25.60 -28.04 11.03
CA LEU A 157 26.14 -29.37 11.29
C LEU A 157 25.17 -30.14 12.19
N ASN A 158 24.85 -31.36 11.77
CA ASN A 158 24.26 -32.45 12.54
C ASN A 158 22.83 -32.26 13.09
N GLY A 159 21.89 -32.96 12.44
CA GLY A 159 20.85 -33.73 13.13
C GLY A 159 19.80 -32.95 13.92
N GLU A 160 18.60 -32.88 13.31
CA GLU A 160 17.30 -32.73 13.95
C GLU A 160 16.85 -31.31 14.33
N HIS A 161 15.79 -30.88 13.62
CA HIS A 161 14.95 -29.68 13.82
C HIS A 161 15.50 -28.31 13.36
N CYS A 162 15.24 -27.98 12.09
CA CYS A 162 15.19 -26.58 11.64
C CYS A 162 13.80 -26.01 11.96
N GLN A 163 13.67 -25.20 13.02
CA GLN A 163 12.51 -24.32 13.12
C GLN A 163 12.64 -23.22 12.07
N GLU A 164 11.72 -23.21 11.10
CA GLU A 164 11.53 -22.11 10.16
C GLU A 164 11.07 -20.86 10.91
N ASN A 165 12.01 -20.06 11.40
CA ASN A 165 11.71 -18.66 11.73
C ASN A 165 11.68 -17.85 10.43
N VAL A 166 10.59 -18.02 9.66
CA VAL A 166 10.23 -17.08 8.59
C VAL A 166 9.79 -15.78 9.27
N PRO A 167 10.40 -14.62 8.97
CA PRO A 167 9.86 -13.35 9.45
C PRO A 167 8.47 -13.15 8.84
N LYS A 168 7.41 -13.36 9.61
CA LYS A 168 6.05 -12.93 9.30
C LYS A 168 6.01 -11.40 9.30
N LYS A 169 6.45 -10.77 8.22
CA LYS A 169 6.17 -9.38 7.80
C LYS A 169 7.13 -8.99 6.68
N VAL A 170 7.05 -9.70 5.55
CA VAL A 170 7.45 -9.09 4.28
C VAL A 170 6.15 -8.52 3.71
N THR A 171 5.91 -7.24 3.94
CA THR A 171 4.74 -6.57 3.35
C THR A 171 4.86 -6.65 1.83
N LEU A 172 3.73 -6.91 1.16
CA LEU A 172 3.55 -6.97 -0.30
C LEU A 172 4.30 -5.87 -1.07
N TRP A 173 4.58 -4.75 -0.40
CA TRP A 173 5.28 -3.57 -0.89
C TRP A 173 6.68 -3.85 -1.47
N SER A 174 7.49 -4.73 -0.85
CA SER A 174 8.83 -5.06 -1.39
C SER A 174 8.78 -5.85 -2.71
N TYR A 175 7.67 -6.56 -2.95
CA TYR A 175 7.50 -7.43 -4.11
C TYR A 175 6.89 -6.72 -5.32
N ILE A 176 6.11 -5.65 -5.10
CA ILE A 176 5.37 -4.97 -6.18
C ILE A 176 6.25 -3.96 -6.95
N LEU A 177 7.29 -3.39 -6.34
CA LEU A 177 8.01 -2.24 -6.92
C LEU A 177 9.51 -2.41 -7.19
N GLY A 178 10.14 -3.54 -6.86
CA GLY A 178 11.54 -3.78 -7.24
C GLY A 178 12.51 -2.67 -6.82
N GLU A 179 12.28 -1.98 -5.70
CA GLU A 179 13.23 -0.96 -5.22
C GLU A 179 14.42 -1.63 -4.53
N GLU A 180 15.51 -1.82 -5.28
CA GLU A 180 16.84 -2.00 -4.70
C GLU A 180 17.24 -0.70 -3.99
N LYS A 181 16.97 -0.58 -2.69
CA LYS A 181 17.65 0.44 -1.88
C LYS A 181 19.11 0.07 -1.75
N GLY A 182 19.92 0.70 -2.61
CA GLY A 182 21.36 0.60 -2.60
C GLY A 182 21.95 0.81 -1.22
N ARG A 183 22.90 -0.06 -0.86
CA ARG A 183 23.84 0.20 0.23
C ARG A 183 25.28 0.07 -0.26
N LYS A 184 25.83 1.27 -0.50
CA LYS A 184 27.20 1.77 -0.31
C LYS A 184 28.37 0.75 -0.27
N LYS A 185 29.35 1.07 -1.11
CA LYS A 185 30.76 0.64 -1.14
C LYS A 185 31.42 0.40 0.24
N GLY A 186 32.35 -0.56 0.27
CA GLY A 186 33.42 -0.75 1.27
C GLY A 186 33.12 -1.89 2.25
N TYR A 187 33.95 -2.94 2.41
CA TYR A 187 35.41 -3.02 2.39
C TYR A 187 35.92 -4.41 1.92
N ARG A 188 37.17 -4.45 1.42
CA ARG A 188 38.06 -5.64 1.39
C ARG A 188 38.44 -6.01 2.84
N CYS A 189 38.81 -7.23 3.24
CA CYS A 189 39.12 -8.49 2.57
C CYS A 189 38.22 -9.60 3.13
#